data_AF-A0A651GJA4-F1
#
_entry.id   AF-A0A651GJA4-F1
#
_cell.length_a   1.000
_cell.length_b   1.000
_cell.length_c   1.000
_cell.angle_alpha   90.00
_cell.angle_beta   90.00
_cell.angle_gamma   90.00
#
_symmetry.space_group_name_H-M   'P 1'
#
loop_
_entity.id
_entity.type
_entity.pdbx_description
1 polymer ?
#
loop_
_entity_poly.entity_id
_entity_poly.type
_entity_poly.pdbx_seq_one_letter_code
_entity_poly.pdbx_strand_id
1 'polypeptide(L)'
;MRILLSTIGLGSPIKDTNGKIVDWAYKPTTYFCNPPYQPVKEAANYHQPILFQGIEAEELWLVGTVDAKKWHAPRIRHDRFIDIPKGMDDAEFWQMFNAITTAMDDLRRLHTGADAPPHEIHLDLTHGFRVQPVFLLEAVRYACQLWPKHLRLAEVHYSFYEHDDTTTPLRMVTPVLDMASIAYDVRTFLENGAGEPLARHLDQLARKANDQARERAAQRQIAGDQRSLGAIINEERNQDQATGLPVITGKLQSFANLVRLANAPAAAAVTQGLLHTIEESREKLQGSLRPLGEALSALADQLRPHLPKDPSPVWPWHAALARWCLDRGLLQQALTHGEEITTTRICETCNIDVCDKNIRGAISQKFLHTALAENWKPWVDAVRYVKDLR
;
A
#
# COMPACT_ATOMS: atom_id res chain seq x y z
N MET A 1 -10.82 -6.62 -19.24
CA MET A 1 -11.97 -5.70 -19.25
C MET A 1 -11.66 -4.52 -18.35
N ARG A 2 -11.81 -3.29 -18.86
CA ARG A 2 -11.79 -2.05 -18.06
C ARG A 2 -13.20 -1.60 -17.74
N ILE A 3 -13.45 -1.24 -16.48
CA ILE A 3 -14.79 -0.94 -15.99
C ILE A 3 -14.73 0.37 -15.21
N LEU A 4 -15.64 1.29 -15.54
CA LEU A 4 -15.84 2.51 -14.78
C LEU A 4 -17.01 2.34 -13.80
N LEU A 5 -16.72 2.32 -12.50
CA LEU A 5 -17.73 2.40 -11.44
C LEU A 5 -17.85 3.86 -10.98
N SER A 6 -18.98 4.50 -11.28
CA SER A 6 -19.22 5.90 -10.92
C SER A 6 -20.37 6.07 -9.94
N THR A 7 -20.14 6.86 -8.90
CA THR A 7 -21.20 7.32 -8.00
C THR A 7 -22.12 8.33 -8.67
N ILE A 8 -23.41 8.28 -8.34
CA ILE A 8 -24.38 9.29 -8.77
C ILE A 8 -25.42 9.61 -7.70
N GLY A 9 -25.44 10.88 -7.30
CA GLY A 9 -26.44 11.50 -6.44
C GLY A 9 -27.57 12.14 -7.24
N LEU A 10 -28.33 13.00 -6.58
CA LEU A 10 -29.44 13.74 -7.19
C LEU A 10 -29.00 15.06 -7.86
N GLY A 11 -27.82 15.59 -7.58
CA GLY A 11 -27.47 16.94 -8.03
C GLY A 11 -28.35 18.02 -7.40
N SER A 12 -28.66 19.08 -8.16
CA SER A 12 -29.44 20.23 -7.68
C SER A 12 -30.92 20.11 -8.05
N PRO A 13 -31.85 20.47 -7.14
CA PRO A 13 -33.27 20.42 -7.43
C PRO A 13 -33.66 21.58 -8.37
N ILE A 14 -34.33 21.26 -9.47
CA ILE A 14 -35.03 22.22 -10.32
C ILE A 14 -36.47 22.31 -9.84
N LYS A 15 -36.90 23.52 -9.51
CA LYS A 15 -38.24 23.80 -8.99
C LYS A 15 -39.08 24.54 -10.03
N ASP A 16 -40.37 24.23 -10.07
CA ASP A 16 -41.34 25.03 -10.83
C ASP A 16 -41.61 26.39 -10.15
N THR A 17 -42.48 27.20 -10.76
CA THR A 17 -42.89 28.51 -10.24
C THR A 17 -43.58 28.45 -8.87
N ASN A 18 -44.07 27.27 -8.46
CA ASN A 18 -44.70 27.03 -7.16
C ASN A 18 -43.72 26.43 -6.13
N GLY A 19 -42.44 26.30 -6.48
CA GLY A 19 -41.40 25.75 -5.61
C GLY A 19 -41.39 24.22 -5.52
N LYS A 20 -42.20 23.51 -6.31
CA LYS A 20 -42.22 22.03 -6.35
C LYS A 20 -41.05 21.53 -7.19
N ILE A 21 -40.35 20.52 -6.70
CA ILE A 21 -39.25 19.88 -7.43
C ILE A 21 -39.84 19.14 -8.63
N VAL A 22 -39.43 19.54 -9.83
CA VAL A 22 -39.85 18.94 -11.10
C VAL A 22 -38.73 18.17 -11.78
N ASP A 23 -37.47 18.49 -11.45
CA ASP A 23 -36.31 17.78 -11.96
C ASP A 23 -35.12 17.89 -11.00
N TRP A 24 -34.10 17.08 -11.27
CA TRP A 24 -32.82 17.03 -10.60
C TRP A 24 -31.73 17.08 -11.67
N ALA A 25 -30.85 18.07 -11.58
CA ALA A 25 -29.84 18.31 -12.61
C ALA A 25 -28.50 18.75 -12.03
N TYR A 26 -27.45 18.40 -12.77
CA TYR A 26 -26.10 18.89 -12.56
C TYR A 26 -25.84 20.06 -13.50
N LYS A 27 -25.05 21.04 -13.04
CA LYS A 27 -24.66 22.18 -13.88
C LYS A 27 -23.76 21.69 -15.02
N PRO A 28 -23.96 22.17 -16.26
CA PRO A 28 -23.01 21.93 -17.34
C PRO A 28 -21.62 22.41 -16.91
N THR A 29 -20.65 21.51 -16.89
CA THR A 29 -19.27 21.80 -16.47
C THR A 29 -18.32 21.37 -17.57
N THR A 30 -17.33 22.20 -17.87
CA THR A 30 -16.27 21.82 -18.81
C THR A 30 -15.23 21.02 -18.05
N TYR A 31 -15.23 19.72 -18.25
CA TYR A 31 -14.21 18.85 -17.68
C TYR A 31 -12.98 18.87 -18.59
N PHE A 32 -11.79 18.69 -18.00
CA PHE A 32 -10.59 18.40 -18.76
C PHE A 32 -9.78 17.30 -18.10
N CYS A 33 -9.42 16.30 -18.89
CA CYS A 33 -8.48 15.27 -18.49
C CYS A 33 -7.07 15.75 -18.88
N ASN A 34 -6.17 15.84 -17.90
CA ASN A 34 -4.75 16.00 -18.19
C ASN A 34 -4.17 14.66 -18.67
N PRO A 35 -3.04 14.68 -19.42
CA PRO A 35 -2.32 13.46 -19.78
C PRO A 35 -2.11 12.53 -18.58
N PRO A 36 -2.22 11.19 -18.77
CA PRO A 36 -2.10 10.49 -20.05
C PRO A 36 -3.38 10.36 -20.89
N TYR A 37 -4.56 10.74 -20.39
CA TYR A 37 -5.79 10.62 -21.18
C TYR A 37 -5.88 11.68 -22.27
N GLN A 38 -6.69 11.40 -23.30
CA GLN A 38 -7.00 12.41 -24.29
C GLN A 38 -7.67 13.62 -23.62
N PRO A 39 -7.21 14.85 -23.92
CA PRO A 39 -7.83 16.05 -23.40
C PRO A 39 -9.22 16.19 -24.01
N VAL A 40 -10.23 15.68 -23.31
CA VAL A 40 -11.63 15.93 -23.61
C VAL A 40 -12.01 17.22 -22.90
N LYS A 41 -12.32 18.27 -23.66
CA LYS A 41 -12.83 19.54 -23.15
C LYS A 41 -14.28 19.69 -23.58
N GLU A 42 -15.17 19.09 -22.80
CA GLU A 42 -16.59 19.05 -23.13
C GLU A 42 -17.43 19.58 -21.97
N ALA A 43 -18.39 20.44 -22.30
CA ALA A 43 -19.42 20.86 -21.37
C ALA A 43 -20.45 19.72 -21.26
N ALA A 44 -20.52 19.09 -20.09
CA ALA A 44 -21.49 18.05 -19.83
C ALA A 44 -22.14 18.24 -18.46
N ASN A 45 -23.39 17.79 -18.35
CA ASN A 45 -24.07 17.68 -17.06
C ASN A 45 -23.50 16.51 -16.25
N TYR A 46 -22.96 15.49 -16.92
CA TYR A 46 -22.49 14.27 -16.28
C TYR A 46 -21.01 14.08 -16.59
N HIS A 47 -20.24 13.73 -15.56
CA HIS A 47 -18.83 13.45 -15.69
C HIS A 47 -18.59 12.05 -16.29
N GLN A 48 -19.50 11.12 -16.03
CA GLN A 48 -19.39 9.71 -16.36
C GLN A 48 -19.10 9.44 -17.84
N PRO A 49 -19.80 10.05 -18.82
CA PRO A 49 -19.54 9.79 -20.24
C PRO A 49 -18.15 10.26 -20.69
N ILE A 50 -17.69 11.41 -20.17
CA ILE A 50 -16.39 11.99 -20.51
C ILE A 50 -15.29 11.08 -19.99
N LEU A 51 -15.37 10.66 -18.72
CA LEU A 51 -14.38 9.78 -18.13
C LEU A 51 -14.39 8.40 -18.81
N PHE A 52 -15.57 7.83 -19.04
CA PHE A 52 -15.74 6.54 -19.73
C PHE A 52 -14.99 6.50 -21.07
N GLN A 53 -15.12 7.57 -21.87
CA GLN A 53 -14.38 7.71 -23.11
C GLN A 53 -12.88 7.94 -22.87
N GLY A 54 -12.53 8.82 -21.92
CA GLY A 54 -11.15 9.20 -21.65
C GLY A 54 -10.25 8.04 -21.21
N ILE A 55 -10.79 7.09 -20.42
CA ILE A 55 -10.06 5.89 -19.96
C ILE A 55 -10.28 4.66 -20.87
N GLU A 56 -11.06 4.82 -21.94
CA GLU A 56 -11.45 3.74 -22.85
C GLU A 56 -12.05 2.53 -22.09
N ALA A 57 -13.00 2.80 -21.20
CA ALA A 57 -13.68 1.73 -20.47
C ALA A 57 -14.59 0.91 -21.40
N GLU A 58 -14.72 -0.37 -21.10
CA GLU A 58 -15.61 -1.30 -21.83
C GLU A 58 -17.02 -1.26 -21.25
N GLU A 59 -17.15 -1.13 -19.92
CA GLU A 59 -18.42 -1.03 -19.22
C GLU A 59 -18.48 0.17 -18.27
N LEU A 60 -19.65 0.81 -18.18
CA LEU A 60 -19.98 1.88 -17.23
C LEU A 60 -21.05 1.39 -16.25
N TRP A 61 -20.68 1.28 -14.99
CA TRP A 61 -21.58 0.93 -13.90
C TRP A 61 -21.86 2.15 -13.03
N LEU A 62 -23.13 2.46 -12.85
CA LEU A 62 -23.57 3.53 -11.95
C LEU A 62 -23.89 2.96 -10.57
N VAL A 63 -23.51 3.69 -9.52
CA VAL A 63 -23.81 3.35 -8.13
C VAL A 63 -24.58 4.52 -7.52
N GLY A 64 -25.81 4.29 -7.10
CA GLY A 64 -26.65 5.36 -6.58
C GLY A 64 -27.92 4.87 -5.91
N THR A 65 -28.65 5.81 -5.33
CA THR A 65 -29.96 5.50 -4.72
C THR A 65 -31.02 5.23 -5.76
N VAL A 66 -32.11 4.57 -5.36
CA VAL A 66 -33.30 4.37 -6.22
C VAL A 66 -33.85 5.71 -6.73
N ASP A 67 -33.81 6.76 -5.89
CA ASP A 67 -34.18 8.11 -6.30
C ASP A 67 -33.24 8.63 -7.41
N ALA A 68 -31.92 8.50 -7.25
CA ALA A 68 -30.95 8.91 -8.27
C ALA A 68 -31.10 8.11 -9.57
N LYS A 69 -31.35 6.80 -9.48
CA LYS A 69 -31.63 5.93 -10.63
C LYS A 69 -32.80 6.44 -11.44
N LYS A 70 -33.92 6.74 -10.77
CA LYS A 70 -35.14 7.25 -11.41
C LYS A 70 -34.88 8.50 -12.25
N TRP A 71 -34.07 9.43 -11.74
CA TRP A 71 -33.83 10.72 -12.40
C TRP A 71 -32.72 10.68 -13.45
N HIS A 72 -31.65 9.92 -13.21
CA HIS A 72 -30.42 10.03 -14.00
C HIS A 72 -30.12 8.82 -14.87
N ALA A 73 -30.53 7.59 -14.49
CA ALA A 73 -30.23 6.40 -15.30
C ALA A 73 -30.74 6.49 -16.76
N PRO A 74 -31.91 7.09 -17.05
CA PRO A 74 -32.36 7.28 -18.44
C PRO A 74 -31.54 8.29 -19.25
N ARG A 75 -30.71 9.12 -18.59
CA ARG A 75 -29.96 10.23 -19.20
C ARG A 75 -28.50 9.91 -19.43
N ILE A 76 -28.02 8.78 -18.92
CA ILE A 76 -26.62 8.36 -18.97
C ILE A 76 -26.57 6.95 -19.52
N ARG A 77 -25.79 6.72 -20.59
CA ARG A 77 -25.49 5.36 -21.04
C ARG A 77 -24.79 4.62 -19.90
N HIS A 78 -25.29 3.45 -19.52
CA HIS A 78 -24.67 2.58 -18.54
C HIS A 78 -25.05 1.13 -18.83
N ASP A 79 -24.18 0.21 -18.43
CA ASP A 79 -24.35 -1.23 -18.63
C ASP A 79 -24.97 -1.88 -17.39
N ARG A 80 -24.73 -1.30 -16.20
CA ARG A 80 -25.30 -1.75 -14.93
C ARG A 80 -25.59 -0.57 -13.99
N PHE A 81 -26.64 -0.70 -13.18
CA PHE A 81 -26.92 0.21 -12.07
C PHE A 81 -26.99 -0.58 -10.76
N ILE A 82 -26.13 -0.22 -9.80
CA ILE A 82 -26.06 -0.80 -8.45
C ILE A 82 -26.90 0.08 -7.52
N ASP A 83 -28.04 -0.46 -7.11
CA ASP A 83 -28.94 0.20 -6.15
C ASP A 83 -28.36 0.14 -4.74
N ILE A 84 -28.20 1.31 -4.11
CA ILE A 84 -27.74 1.45 -2.73
C ILE A 84 -28.70 2.31 -1.89
N PRO A 85 -28.80 2.11 -0.56
CA PRO A 85 -29.57 3.00 0.31
C PRO A 85 -28.87 4.37 0.49
N LYS A 86 -29.47 5.25 1.30
CA LYS A 86 -28.99 6.62 1.49
C LYS A 86 -27.74 6.70 2.39
N GLY A 87 -27.53 5.68 3.24
CA GLY A 87 -26.44 5.64 4.21
C GLY A 87 -26.74 6.53 5.42
N MET A 88 -27.93 6.37 6.01
CA MET A 88 -28.38 7.16 7.16
C MET A 88 -28.10 6.48 8.51
N ASP A 89 -27.87 5.16 8.51
CA ASP A 89 -27.57 4.36 9.68
C ASP A 89 -26.63 3.19 9.37
N ASP A 90 -26.18 2.49 10.42
CA ASP A 90 -25.24 1.37 10.32
C ASP A 90 -25.78 0.19 9.50
N ALA A 91 -27.10 -0.05 9.53
CA ALA A 91 -27.70 -1.13 8.76
C ALA A 91 -27.66 -0.81 7.26
N GLU A 92 -27.97 0.43 6.89
CA GLU A 92 -27.83 0.92 5.51
C GLU A 92 -26.37 0.86 5.04
N PHE A 93 -25.38 1.14 5.91
CA PHE A 93 -23.95 0.99 5.55
C PHE A 93 -23.58 -0.43 5.13
N TRP A 94 -24.02 -1.45 5.88
CA TRP A 94 -23.79 -2.85 5.50
C TRP A 94 -24.55 -3.26 4.25
N GLN A 95 -25.75 -2.71 4.02
CA GLN A 95 -26.48 -2.92 2.78
C GLN A 95 -25.72 -2.34 1.58
N MET A 96 -25.15 -1.13 1.70
CA MET A 96 -24.30 -0.54 0.66
C MET A 96 -23.10 -1.44 0.37
N PHE A 97 -22.39 -1.87 1.40
CA PHE A 97 -21.23 -2.75 1.29
C PHE A 97 -21.58 -4.06 0.57
N ASN A 98 -22.67 -4.71 0.96
CA ASN A 98 -23.15 -5.96 0.35
C ASN A 98 -23.56 -5.77 -1.11
N ALA A 99 -24.26 -4.69 -1.45
CA ALA A 99 -24.68 -4.42 -2.82
C ALA A 99 -23.46 -4.26 -3.75
N ILE A 100 -22.46 -3.49 -3.32
CA ILE A 100 -21.25 -3.25 -4.10
C ILE A 100 -20.41 -4.54 -4.21
N THR A 101 -20.17 -5.24 -3.10
CA THR A 101 -19.35 -6.47 -3.11
C THR A 101 -20.02 -7.62 -3.86
N THR A 102 -21.36 -7.72 -3.85
CA THR A 102 -22.10 -8.68 -4.70
C THR A 102 -21.86 -8.39 -6.19
N ALA A 103 -21.91 -7.11 -6.59
CA ALA A 103 -21.63 -6.73 -7.97
C ALA A 103 -20.18 -7.07 -8.37
N MET A 104 -19.22 -6.92 -7.45
CA MET A 104 -17.82 -7.33 -7.67
C MET A 104 -17.66 -8.86 -7.75
N ASP A 105 -18.41 -9.63 -6.97
CA ASP A 105 -18.39 -11.09 -7.07
C ASP A 105 -18.99 -11.58 -8.39
N ASP A 106 -20.07 -10.95 -8.88
CA ASP A 106 -20.60 -11.23 -10.20
C ASP A 106 -19.55 -10.98 -11.29
N LEU A 107 -18.86 -9.84 -11.21
CA LEU A 107 -17.78 -9.52 -12.14
C LEU A 107 -16.65 -10.54 -12.08
N ARG A 108 -16.23 -10.92 -10.87
CA ARG A 108 -15.19 -11.94 -10.65
C ARG A 108 -15.56 -13.26 -11.32
N ARG A 109 -16.82 -13.68 -11.30
CA ARG A 109 -17.27 -14.93 -11.93
C ARG A 109 -17.21 -14.90 -13.46
N LEU A 110 -17.19 -13.71 -14.07
CA LEU A 110 -16.97 -13.55 -15.51
C LEU A 110 -15.50 -13.67 -15.92
N HIS A 111 -14.58 -13.66 -14.96
CA HIS A 111 -13.16 -13.84 -15.23
C HIS A 111 -12.86 -15.30 -15.61
N THR A 112 -12.77 -15.56 -16.91
CA THR A 112 -12.49 -16.90 -17.46
C THR A 112 -11.06 -17.02 -17.97
N GLY A 113 -10.36 -18.08 -17.57
CA GLY A 113 -9.00 -18.39 -17.99
C GLY A 113 -7.99 -18.22 -16.87
N ALA A 114 -7.14 -19.23 -16.65
CA ALA A 114 -6.19 -19.25 -15.53
C ALA A 114 -5.13 -18.13 -15.63
N ASP A 115 -4.84 -17.68 -16.85
CA ASP A 115 -3.81 -16.68 -17.15
C ASP A 115 -4.38 -15.36 -17.67
N ALA A 116 -5.70 -15.17 -17.62
CA ALA A 116 -6.31 -13.91 -18.03
C ALA A 116 -5.92 -12.78 -17.06
N PRO A 117 -5.67 -11.55 -17.55
CA PRO A 117 -5.40 -10.41 -16.68
C PRO A 117 -6.66 -10.05 -15.87
N PRO A 118 -6.53 -9.57 -14.62
CA PRO A 118 -7.68 -9.17 -13.81
C PRO A 118 -8.48 -8.06 -14.48
N HIS A 119 -9.77 -7.98 -14.19
CA HIS A 119 -10.60 -6.85 -14.55
C HIS A 119 -10.07 -5.57 -13.89
N GLU A 120 -9.89 -4.52 -14.68
CA GLU A 120 -9.40 -3.22 -14.23
C GLU A 120 -10.59 -2.36 -13.83
N ILE A 121 -10.66 -1.99 -12.56
CA ILE A 121 -11.73 -1.17 -12.00
C ILE A 121 -11.21 0.25 -11.83
N HIS A 122 -11.89 1.20 -12.46
CA HIS A 122 -11.71 2.64 -12.27
C HIS A 122 -12.89 3.19 -11.48
N LEU A 123 -12.62 4.01 -10.48
CA LEU A 123 -13.67 4.60 -9.65
C LEU A 123 -13.84 6.08 -9.96
N ASP A 124 -15.09 6.52 -10.08
CA ASP A 124 -15.44 7.94 -10.17
C ASP A 124 -16.30 8.35 -8.98
N LEU A 125 -15.69 9.19 -8.15
CA LEU A 125 -16.26 9.69 -6.90
C LEU A 125 -16.92 11.06 -7.05
N THR A 126 -16.95 11.62 -8.26
CA THR A 126 -17.29 13.03 -8.52
C THR A 126 -18.73 13.38 -8.15
N HIS A 127 -19.70 12.55 -8.54
CA HIS A 127 -21.14 12.84 -8.36
C HIS A 127 -21.76 12.11 -7.18
N GLY A 128 -20.96 11.48 -6.33
CA GLY A 128 -21.45 10.83 -5.12
C GLY A 128 -21.73 11.85 -4.02
N PHE A 129 -22.71 11.52 -3.17
CA PHE A 129 -23.14 12.43 -2.11
C PHE A 129 -22.85 11.83 -0.73
N ARG A 130 -22.40 12.69 0.20
CA ARG A 130 -22.08 12.34 1.59
C ARG A 130 -21.09 11.18 1.66
N VAL A 131 -21.50 10.07 2.27
CA VAL A 131 -20.66 8.92 2.60
C VAL A 131 -20.54 7.90 1.47
N GLN A 132 -21.36 8.04 0.41
CA GLN A 132 -21.40 7.08 -0.70
C GLN A 132 -20.04 6.90 -1.41
N PRO A 133 -19.27 7.96 -1.74
CA PRO A 133 -17.94 7.80 -2.32
C PRO A 133 -16.98 6.99 -1.45
N VAL A 134 -17.02 7.21 -0.13
CA VAL A 134 -16.14 6.53 0.83
C VAL A 134 -16.49 5.04 0.89
N PHE A 135 -17.78 4.70 0.96
CA PHE A 135 -18.22 3.31 0.95
C PHE A 135 -17.94 2.60 -0.38
N LEU A 136 -18.13 3.28 -1.52
CA LEU A 136 -17.79 2.72 -2.82
C LEU A 136 -16.31 2.33 -2.86
N LEU A 137 -15.44 3.26 -2.47
CA LEU A 137 -14.01 3.05 -2.43
C LEU A 137 -13.64 1.85 -1.54
N GLU A 138 -14.12 1.82 -0.30
CA GLU A 138 -13.73 0.76 0.65
C GLU A 138 -14.31 -0.61 0.29
N ALA A 139 -15.54 -0.69 -0.20
CA ALA A 139 -16.14 -1.95 -0.64
C ALA A 139 -15.42 -2.54 -1.87
N VAL A 140 -15.03 -1.70 -2.83
CA VAL A 140 -14.26 -2.13 -3.99
C VAL A 140 -12.83 -2.54 -3.60
N ARG A 141 -12.17 -1.77 -2.72
CA ARG A 141 -10.84 -2.13 -2.19
C ARG A 141 -10.89 -3.49 -1.49
N TYR A 142 -11.90 -3.72 -0.66
CA TYR A 142 -12.11 -5.02 -0.02
C TYR A 142 -12.23 -6.16 -1.05
N ALA A 143 -13.07 -6.00 -2.08
CA ALA A 143 -13.26 -7.02 -3.11
C ALA A 143 -11.96 -7.30 -3.88
N CYS A 144 -11.21 -6.26 -4.27
CA CYS A 144 -9.91 -6.42 -4.92
C CYS A 144 -8.89 -7.12 -4.03
N GLN A 145 -8.90 -6.86 -2.72
CA GLN A 145 -8.02 -7.53 -1.76
C GLN A 145 -8.39 -9.00 -1.57
N LEU A 146 -9.68 -9.34 -1.62
CA LEU A 146 -10.18 -10.71 -1.51
C LEU A 146 -9.92 -11.53 -2.79
N TRP A 147 -9.97 -10.88 -3.96
CA TRP A 147 -9.87 -11.54 -5.26
C TRP A 147 -8.80 -10.93 -6.19
N PRO A 148 -7.52 -10.85 -5.76
CA PRO A 148 -6.47 -10.11 -6.47
C PRO A 148 -6.08 -10.70 -7.83
N LYS A 149 -6.44 -11.97 -8.10
CA LYS A 149 -6.24 -12.60 -9.41
C LYS A 149 -7.30 -12.21 -10.44
N HIS A 150 -8.45 -11.71 -9.98
CA HIS A 150 -9.61 -11.46 -10.83
C HIS A 150 -9.94 -9.98 -10.95
N LEU A 151 -9.69 -9.19 -9.90
CA LEU A 151 -10.04 -7.78 -9.82
C LEU A 151 -8.82 -6.96 -9.42
N ARG A 152 -8.66 -5.80 -10.06
CA ARG A 152 -7.62 -4.82 -9.72
C ARG A 152 -8.21 -3.43 -9.72
N LEU A 153 -8.11 -2.72 -8.59
CA LEU A 153 -8.39 -1.29 -8.55
C LEU A 153 -7.25 -0.57 -9.29
N ALA A 154 -7.53 0.00 -10.45
CA ALA A 154 -6.56 0.70 -11.26
C ALA A 154 -6.40 2.15 -10.77
N GLU A 155 -7.49 2.92 -10.82
CA GLU A 155 -7.44 4.37 -10.56
C GLU A 155 -8.70 4.87 -9.86
N VAL A 156 -8.55 5.95 -9.10
CA VAL A 156 -9.66 6.65 -8.45
C VAL A 156 -9.65 8.10 -8.89
N HIS A 157 -10.77 8.51 -9.46
CA HIS A 157 -11.00 9.81 -10.06
C HIS A 157 -11.95 10.62 -9.20
N TYR A 158 -11.63 11.92 -9.07
CA TYR A 158 -12.48 12.90 -8.41
C TYR A 158 -12.32 14.25 -9.11
N SER A 159 -13.44 14.93 -9.35
CA SER A 159 -13.45 16.30 -9.84
C SER A 159 -13.76 17.27 -8.69
N PHE A 160 -12.95 18.32 -8.56
CA PHE A 160 -13.14 19.32 -7.52
C PHE A 160 -14.33 20.23 -7.84
N TYR A 161 -15.48 20.02 -7.23
CA TYR A 161 -16.58 20.96 -7.36
C TYR A 161 -16.21 22.32 -6.74
N GLU A 162 -15.95 23.34 -7.57
CA GLU A 162 -15.87 24.74 -7.15
C GLU A 162 -17.12 25.48 -7.65
N HIS A 163 -17.79 26.21 -6.74
CA HIS A 163 -19.13 26.75 -7.00
C HIS A 163 -19.17 27.77 -8.14
N ASP A 164 -18.04 28.46 -8.37
CA ASP A 164 -17.92 29.62 -9.26
C ASP A 164 -17.14 29.32 -10.56
N ASP A 165 -16.61 28.11 -10.72
CA ASP A 165 -15.76 27.76 -11.85
C ASP A 165 -16.49 26.86 -12.86
N THR A 166 -16.57 27.31 -14.12
CA THR A 166 -17.20 26.54 -15.21
C THR A 166 -16.25 25.49 -15.81
N THR A 167 -15.03 25.42 -15.30
CA THR A 167 -13.98 24.52 -15.76
C THR A 167 -13.38 23.80 -14.55
N THR A 168 -13.43 22.47 -14.53
CA THR A 168 -12.95 21.70 -13.39
C THR A 168 -11.92 20.67 -13.82
N PRO A 169 -10.70 20.65 -13.23
CA PRO A 169 -9.72 19.61 -13.51
C PRO A 169 -10.22 18.26 -13.05
N LEU A 170 -10.07 17.24 -13.91
CA LEU A 170 -10.07 15.87 -13.45
C LEU A 170 -8.77 15.62 -12.67
N ARG A 171 -8.91 15.09 -11.45
CA ARG A 171 -7.77 14.78 -10.60
C ARG A 171 -7.85 13.32 -10.18
N MET A 172 -6.72 12.64 -10.30
CA MET A 172 -6.54 11.32 -9.74
C MET A 172 -6.30 11.46 -8.25
N VAL A 173 -7.17 10.88 -7.42
CA VAL A 173 -7.02 10.83 -5.96
C VAL A 173 -6.40 9.51 -5.50
N THR A 174 -5.98 8.65 -6.43
CA THR A 174 -5.17 7.45 -6.17
C THR A 174 -4.01 7.67 -5.18
N PRO A 175 -3.27 8.81 -5.17
CA PRO A 175 -2.21 9.03 -4.18
C PRO A 175 -2.67 8.97 -2.72
N VAL A 176 -3.95 9.27 -2.42
CA VAL A 176 -4.50 9.13 -1.07
C VAL A 176 -4.54 7.65 -0.63
N LEU A 177 -4.77 6.73 -1.57
CA LEU A 177 -4.75 5.29 -1.31
C LEU A 177 -3.33 4.78 -1.07
N ASP A 178 -2.36 5.31 -1.82
CA ASP A 178 -0.94 5.01 -1.64
C ASP A 178 -0.52 5.40 -0.20
N MET A 179 -0.96 6.58 0.29
CA MET A 179 -0.69 7.02 1.67
C MET A 179 -1.29 6.06 2.73
N ALA A 180 -2.56 5.67 2.57
CA ALA A 180 -3.22 4.75 3.51
C ALA A 180 -2.54 3.37 3.53
N SER A 181 -2.13 2.89 2.36
CA SER A 181 -1.48 1.59 2.21
C SER A 181 -0.05 1.63 2.80
N ILE A 182 0.72 2.71 2.61
CA ILE A 182 2.01 2.91 3.29
C ILE A 182 1.82 2.87 4.81
N ALA A 183 0.86 3.62 5.34
CA ALA A 183 0.61 3.65 6.78
C ALA A 183 0.29 2.26 7.35
N TYR A 184 -0.52 1.47 6.64
CA TYR A 184 -0.85 0.09 7.02
C TYR A 184 0.37 -0.83 6.95
N ASP A 185 1.15 -0.78 5.87
CA ASP A 185 2.32 -1.65 5.66
C ASP A 185 3.41 -1.35 6.69
N VAL A 186 3.64 -0.08 6.98
CA VAL A 186 4.56 0.38 8.03
C VAL A 186 4.12 -0.13 9.38
N ARG A 187 2.85 0.07 9.74
CA ARG A 187 2.32 -0.43 11.01
C ARG A 187 2.47 -1.95 11.12
N THR A 188 2.11 -2.67 10.07
CA THR A 188 2.23 -4.14 10.01
C THR A 188 3.67 -4.60 10.22
N PHE A 189 4.63 -3.90 9.61
CA PHE A 189 6.03 -4.18 9.82
C PHE A 189 6.50 -3.86 11.24
N LEU A 190 6.11 -2.70 11.79
CA LEU A 190 6.49 -2.29 13.14
C LEU A 190 5.90 -3.21 14.22
N GLU A 191 4.66 -3.68 14.03
CA GLU A 191 3.95 -4.54 14.99
C GLU A 191 4.34 -6.01 14.85
N ASN A 192 4.50 -6.52 13.61
CA ASN A 192 4.61 -7.96 13.35
C ASN A 192 5.92 -8.38 12.67
N GLY A 193 6.78 -7.42 12.28
CA GLY A 193 8.03 -7.69 11.59
C GLY A 193 7.92 -8.13 10.13
N ALA A 194 6.71 -8.14 9.56
CA ALA A 194 6.46 -8.52 8.17
C ALA A 194 6.84 -7.38 7.20
N GLY A 195 8.05 -7.45 6.63
CA GLY A 195 8.60 -6.38 5.78
C GLY A 195 8.26 -6.51 4.30
N GLU A 196 7.80 -7.69 3.87
CA GLU A 196 7.47 -7.98 2.48
C GLU A 196 6.36 -7.09 1.90
N PRO A 197 5.25 -6.78 2.60
CA PRO A 197 4.22 -5.87 2.09
C PRO A 197 4.78 -4.47 1.82
N LEU A 198 5.46 -3.88 2.82
CA LEU A 198 6.09 -2.56 2.70
C LEU A 198 7.10 -2.54 1.55
N ALA A 199 7.97 -3.54 1.46
CA ALA A 199 8.94 -3.63 0.39
C ALA A 199 8.30 -3.72 -1.00
N ARG A 200 7.22 -4.50 -1.17
CA ARG A 200 6.50 -4.60 -2.44
C ARG A 200 5.90 -3.26 -2.85
N HIS A 201 5.31 -2.54 -1.89
CA HIS A 201 4.72 -1.24 -2.14
C HIS A 201 5.78 -0.20 -2.51
N LEU A 202 6.94 -0.20 -1.83
CA LEU A 202 8.09 0.63 -2.21
C LEU A 202 8.58 0.35 -3.64
N ASP A 203 8.61 -0.92 -4.06
CA ASP A 203 8.95 -1.30 -5.43
C ASP A 203 7.93 -0.77 -6.44
N GLN A 204 6.64 -0.82 -6.13
CA GLN A 204 5.58 -0.27 -6.98
C GLN A 204 5.69 1.25 -7.13
N LEU A 205 5.95 1.97 -6.04
CA LEU A 205 6.18 3.42 -6.08
C LEU A 205 7.40 3.77 -6.92
N ALA A 206 8.50 3.02 -6.78
CA ALA A 206 9.71 3.22 -7.56
C ALA A 206 9.48 2.99 -9.06
N ARG A 207 8.71 1.95 -9.43
CA ARG A 207 8.32 1.68 -10.82
C ARG A 207 7.47 2.80 -11.39
N LYS A 208 6.41 3.21 -10.67
CA LYS A 208 5.51 4.30 -11.09
C LYS A 208 6.27 5.60 -11.32
N ALA A 209 7.19 5.96 -10.42
CA ALA A 209 8.05 7.13 -10.58
C ALA A 209 8.95 7.03 -11.83
N ASN A 210 9.53 5.85 -12.07
CA ASN A 210 10.36 5.61 -13.26
C ASN A 210 9.56 5.68 -14.57
N ASP A 211 8.33 5.18 -14.59
CA ASP A 211 7.45 5.27 -15.76
C ASP A 211 7.05 6.73 -16.03
N GLN A 212 6.71 7.50 -14.99
CA GLN A 212 6.45 8.93 -15.11
C GLN A 212 7.67 9.73 -15.61
N ALA A 213 8.87 9.40 -15.15
CA ALA A 213 10.10 10.02 -15.63
C ALA A 213 10.34 9.74 -17.13
N ARG A 214 10.01 8.53 -17.60
CA ARG A 214 10.08 8.16 -19.03
C ARG A 214 9.06 8.92 -19.86
N GLU A 215 7.83 9.07 -19.39
CA GLU A 215 6.79 9.84 -20.06
C GLU A 215 7.17 11.32 -20.18
N ARG A 216 7.62 11.94 -19.09
CA ARG A 216 8.12 13.33 -19.10
C ARG A 216 9.29 13.50 -20.07
N ALA A 217 10.23 12.55 -20.07
CA ALA A 217 11.36 12.57 -20.99
C ALA A 217 10.92 12.47 -22.45
N ALA A 218 9.96 11.59 -22.77
CA ALA A 218 9.40 11.47 -24.11
C ALA A 218 8.67 12.75 -24.55
N GLN A 219 7.88 13.37 -23.67
CA GLN A 219 7.21 14.64 -23.93
C GLN A 219 8.20 15.77 -24.22
N ARG A 220 9.30 15.87 -23.45
CA ARG A 220 10.35 16.86 -23.68
C ARG A 220 11.07 16.65 -25.02
N GLN A 221 11.30 15.39 -25.39
CA GLN A 221 11.88 15.07 -26.69
C GLN A 221 10.95 15.48 -27.85
N ILE A 222 9.64 15.25 -27.72
CA ILE A 222 8.63 15.72 -28.68
C ILE A 222 8.59 17.26 -28.73
N ALA A 223 8.77 17.93 -27.59
CA ALA A 223 8.82 19.39 -27.49
C ALA A 223 10.13 20.03 -28.01
N GLY A 224 11.05 19.24 -28.57
CA GLY A 224 12.25 19.73 -29.26
C GLY A 224 13.54 19.70 -28.44
N ASP A 225 13.58 18.99 -27.30
CA ASP A 225 14.82 18.75 -26.57
C ASP A 225 15.77 17.86 -27.40
N GLN A 226 16.95 18.39 -27.75
CA GLN A 226 17.92 17.72 -28.63
C GLN A 226 18.80 16.68 -27.92
N ARG A 227 18.70 16.56 -26.59
CA ARG A 227 19.47 15.57 -25.82
C ARG A 227 18.93 14.16 -26.07
N SER A 228 19.76 13.14 -25.84
CA SER A 228 19.33 11.75 -25.98
C SER A 228 18.24 11.40 -24.96
N LEU A 229 17.28 10.56 -25.33
CA LEU A 229 16.19 10.13 -24.43
C LEU A 229 16.74 9.55 -23.12
N GLY A 230 17.85 8.81 -23.16
CA GLY A 230 18.52 8.28 -21.97
C GLY A 230 19.09 9.37 -21.04
N ALA A 231 19.61 10.47 -21.60
CA ALA A 231 20.09 11.60 -20.80
C ALA A 231 18.95 12.35 -20.12
N ILE A 232 17.83 12.55 -20.83
CA ILE A 232 16.63 13.20 -20.27
C ILE A 232 16.00 12.31 -19.19
N ILE A 233 15.87 11.00 -19.42
CA ILE A 233 15.39 10.05 -18.40
C ILE A 233 16.25 10.11 -17.14
N ASN A 234 17.58 10.15 -17.27
CA ASN A 234 18.47 10.23 -16.11
C ASN A 234 18.33 11.57 -15.37
N GLU A 235 18.15 12.68 -16.07
CA GLU A 235 17.86 13.98 -15.45
C GLU A 235 16.53 13.95 -14.69
N GLU A 236 15.46 13.48 -15.33
CA GLU A 236 14.13 13.35 -14.73
C GLU A 236 14.16 12.42 -13.50
N ARG A 237 14.90 11.30 -13.58
CA ARG A 237 15.08 10.38 -12.43
C ARG A 237 15.87 11.03 -11.31
N ASN A 238 16.94 11.77 -11.60
CA ASN A 238 17.75 12.41 -10.56
C ASN A 238 17.00 13.55 -9.86
N GLN A 239 16.02 14.16 -10.53
CA GLN A 239 15.08 15.10 -9.92
C GLN A 239 13.95 14.39 -9.14
N ASP A 240 13.76 13.10 -9.34
CA ASP A 240 12.73 12.31 -8.68
C ASP A 240 13.16 11.87 -7.26
N GLN A 241 12.27 12.09 -6.30
CA GLN A 241 12.44 11.74 -4.90
C GLN A 241 12.51 10.22 -4.68
N ALA A 242 12.09 9.41 -5.65
CA ALA A 242 12.01 7.94 -5.55
C ALA A 242 13.35 7.19 -5.77
N THR A 243 14.46 7.86 -6.10
CA THR A 243 15.73 7.20 -6.46
C THR A 243 16.35 6.31 -5.39
N GLY A 244 16.11 6.60 -4.10
CA GLY A 244 16.59 5.79 -2.98
C GLY A 244 15.73 4.57 -2.65
N LEU A 245 14.48 4.51 -3.15
CA LEU A 245 13.51 3.49 -2.76
C LEU A 245 13.98 2.06 -3.06
N PRO A 246 14.55 1.73 -4.23
CA PRO A 246 14.95 0.35 -4.52
C PRO A 246 16.00 -0.20 -3.55
N VAL A 247 16.93 0.64 -3.09
CA VAL A 247 17.97 0.24 -2.14
C VAL A 247 17.36 -0.02 -0.76
N ILE A 248 16.46 0.86 -0.31
CA ILE A 248 15.71 0.69 0.94
C ILE A 248 14.89 -0.61 0.87
N THR A 249 14.16 -0.82 -0.22
CA THR A 249 13.36 -2.03 -0.47
C THR A 249 14.18 -3.30 -0.33
N GLY A 250 15.32 -3.37 -1.01
CA GLY A 250 16.19 -4.55 -0.97
C GLY A 250 16.71 -4.83 0.45
N LYS A 251 17.17 -3.79 1.16
CA LYS A 251 17.67 -3.93 2.54
C LYS A 251 16.57 -4.31 3.53
N LEU A 252 15.37 -3.77 3.36
CA LEU A 252 14.20 -4.11 4.18
C LEU A 252 13.80 -5.57 4.00
N GLN A 253 13.77 -6.07 2.75
CA GLN A 253 13.52 -7.48 2.45
C GLN A 253 14.60 -8.39 3.04
N SER A 254 15.88 -8.03 2.89
CA SER A 254 16.99 -8.77 3.49
C SER A 254 16.86 -8.82 5.01
N PHE A 255 16.54 -7.70 5.65
CA PHE A 255 16.32 -7.65 7.10
C PHE A 255 15.18 -8.59 7.53
N ALA A 256 13.99 -8.45 6.93
CA ALA A 256 12.83 -9.29 7.25
C ALA A 256 13.13 -10.78 7.08
N ASN A 257 13.82 -11.15 5.99
CA ASN A 257 14.24 -12.52 5.73
C ASN A 257 15.24 -13.04 6.78
N LEU A 258 16.24 -12.24 7.16
CA LEU A 258 17.29 -12.66 8.10
C LEU A 258 16.76 -12.81 9.52
N VAL A 259 15.83 -11.96 9.93
CA VAL A 259 15.10 -12.11 11.19
C VAL A 259 14.26 -13.38 11.17
N ARG A 260 13.55 -13.65 10.06
CA ARG A 260 12.78 -14.90 9.90
C ARG A 260 13.66 -16.16 10.00
N LEU A 261 14.88 -16.10 9.49
CA LEU A 261 15.86 -17.20 9.49
C LEU A 261 16.69 -17.28 10.78
N ALA A 262 16.45 -16.41 11.76
CA ALA A 262 17.23 -16.29 12.99
C ALA A 262 18.75 -16.11 12.79
N ASN A 263 19.17 -15.54 11.66
CA ASN A 263 20.59 -15.35 11.33
C ASN A 263 21.09 -14.00 11.84
N ALA A 264 21.39 -13.93 13.14
CA ALA A 264 21.82 -12.69 13.79
C ALA A 264 23.12 -12.07 13.21
N PRO A 265 24.20 -12.82 12.91
CA PRO A 265 25.40 -12.21 12.35
C PRO A 265 25.17 -11.54 10.99
N ALA A 266 24.40 -12.16 10.10
CA ALA A 266 24.06 -11.53 8.82
C ALA A 266 23.07 -10.37 9.00
N ALA A 267 22.10 -10.52 9.92
CA ALA A 267 21.14 -9.47 10.25
C ALA A 267 21.86 -8.21 10.77
N ALA A 268 22.96 -8.35 11.50
CA ALA A 268 23.75 -7.23 12.02
C ALA A 268 24.19 -6.26 10.92
N ALA A 269 24.92 -6.78 9.94
CA ALA A 269 25.43 -5.99 8.82
C ALA A 269 24.30 -5.38 7.97
N VAL A 270 23.24 -6.16 7.69
CA VAL A 270 22.10 -5.69 6.91
C VAL A 270 21.34 -4.59 7.64
N THR A 271 21.15 -4.71 8.95
CA THR A 271 20.41 -3.72 9.74
C THR A 271 21.17 -2.42 9.84
N GLN A 272 22.48 -2.46 10.10
CA GLN A 272 23.31 -1.26 10.08
C GLN A 272 23.27 -0.56 8.72
N GLY A 273 23.39 -1.34 7.64
CA GLY A 273 23.25 -0.82 6.28
C GLY A 273 21.86 -0.23 6.00
N LEU A 274 20.79 -0.82 6.52
CA LEU A 274 19.42 -0.32 6.39
C LEU A 274 19.26 1.02 7.11
N LEU A 275 19.71 1.11 8.37
CA LEU A 275 19.66 2.34 9.16
C LEU A 275 20.42 3.48 8.48
N HIS A 276 21.60 3.18 7.94
CA HIS A 276 22.40 4.16 7.20
C HIS A 276 21.66 4.63 5.93
N THR A 277 21.13 3.73 5.12
CA THR A 277 20.38 4.10 3.90
C THR A 277 19.12 4.89 4.19
N ILE A 278 18.40 4.59 5.29
CA ILE A 278 17.24 5.37 5.72
C ILE A 278 17.66 6.81 6.03
N GLU A 279 18.75 7.00 6.78
CA GLU A 279 19.26 8.33 7.13
C GLU A 279 19.72 9.11 5.89
N GLU A 280 20.51 8.48 5.01
CA GLU A 280 20.97 9.10 3.76
C GLU A 280 19.83 9.47 2.81
N SER A 281 18.71 8.75 2.88
CA SER A 281 17.55 8.99 2.01
C SER A 281 16.56 10.00 2.61
N ARG A 282 16.77 10.45 3.85
CA ARG A 282 15.79 11.26 4.60
C ARG A 282 15.47 12.59 3.90
N GLU A 283 16.48 13.25 3.33
CA GLU A 283 16.27 14.49 2.56
C GLU A 283 15.54 14.25 1.24
N LYS A 284 15.74 13.07 0.62
CA LYS A 284 15.08 12.69 -0.62
C LYS A 284 13.64 12.28 -0.39
N LEU A 285 13.31 11.72 0.77
CA LEU A 285 11.97 11.32 1.19
C LEU A 285 11.17 12.49 1.80
N GLN A 286 11.21 13.66 1.15
CA GLN A 286 10.42 14.84 1.52
C GLN A 286 9.22 15.01 0.56
N GLY A 287 8.49 16.12 0.66
CA GLY A 287 7.37 16.41 -0.25
C GLY A 287 6.28 15.33 -0.23
N SER A 288 5.99 14.74 -1.40
CA SER A 288 4.99 13.68 -1.55
C SER A 288 5.39 12.36 -0.90
N LEU A 289 6.69 12.11 -0.67
CA LEU A 289 7.20 10.92 0.00
C LEU A 289 7.43 11.11 1.51
N ARG A 290 7.14 12.30 2.06
CA ARG A 290 7.32 12.59 3.49
C ARG A 290 6.66 11.56 4.43
N PRO A 291 5.41 11.12 4.22
CA PRO A 291 4.79 10.12 5.11
C PRO A 291 5.60 8.82 5.18
N LEU A 292 6.19 8.41 4.06
CA LEU A 292 7.08 7.25 4.00
C LEU A 292 8.41 7.51 4.70
N GLY A 293 8.99 8.70 4.54
CA GLY A 293 10.21 9.11 5.25
C GLY A 293 10.04 9.10 6.77
N GLU A 294 8.91 9.61 7.28
CA GLU A 294 8.57 9.59 8.70
C GLU A 294 8.39 8.15 9.21
N ALA A 295 7.71 7.31 8.44
CA ALA A 295 7.55 5.90 8.76
C ALA A 295 8.88 5.13 8.85
N LEU A 296 9.78 5.32 7.88
CA LEU A 296 11.10 4.69 7.88
C LEU A 296 11.98 5.24 9.02
N SER A 297 11.83 6.51 9.38
CA SER A 297 12.50 7.10 10.54
C SER A 297 12.01 6.47 11.84
N ALA A 298 10.69 6.32 12.02
CA ALA A 298 10.10 5.66 13.18
C ALA A 298 10.58 4.20 13.30
N LEU A 299 10.73 3.49 12.18
CA LEU A 299 11.37 2.18 12.15
C LEU A 299 12.81 2.21 12.65
N ALA A 300 13.63 3.14 12.11
CA ALA A 300 15.02 3.26 12.50
C ALA A 300 15.15 3.54 14.01
N ASP A 301 14.27 4.37 14.56
CA ASP A 301 14.23 4.72 15.98
C ASP A 301 13.77 3.56 16.86
N GLN A 302 12.94 2.64 16.36
CA GLN A 302 12.60 1.41 17.08
C GLN A 302 13.73 0.37 17.04
N LEU A 303 14.47 0.27 15.94
CA LEU A 303 15.57 -0.70 15.82
C LEU A 303 16.81 -0.26 16.61
N ARG A 304 17.19 1.02 16.52
CA ARG A 304 18.47 1.55 17.05
C ARG A 304 18.73 1.26 18.55
N PRO A 305 17.75 1.37 19.48
CA PRO A 305 17.98 1.14 20.90
C PRO A 305 18.25 -0.32 21.25
N HIS A 306 17.76 -1.25 20.44
CA HIS A 306 17.84 -2.67 20.73
C HIS A 306 19.11 -3.30 20.16
N LEU A 307 19.79 -2.65 19.22
CA LEU A 307 20.85 -3.27 18.43
C LEU A 307 22.25 -2.91 18.95
N PRO A 308 23.14 -3.92 19.09
CA PRO A 308 24.54 -3.67 19.40
C PRO A 308 25.22 -2.83 18.31
N LYS A 309 26.19 -2.00 18.70
CA LYS A 309 26.97 -1.19 17.74
C LYS A 309 28.04 -2.01 17.04
N ASP A 310 28.64 -2.96 17.75
CA ASP A 310 29.71 -3.81 17.24
C ASP A 310 29.11 -5.12 16.70
N PRO A 311 29.49 -5.60 15.50
CA PRO A 311 29.13 -6.92 15.02
C PRO A 311 29.71 -8.06 15.88
N SER A 312 30.72 -7.79 16.71
CA SER A 312 31.36 -8.75 17.62
C SER A 312 31.34 -8.27 19.08
N PRO A 313 31.14 -9.14 20.08
CA PRO A 313 30.76 -10.55 19.94
C PRO A 313 29.36 -10.71 19.33
N VAL A 314 28.99 -11.91 18.87
CA VAL A 314 27.74 -12.13 18.10
C VAL A 314 26.53 -12.34 19.02
N TRP A 315 26.72 -12.88 20.23
CA TRP A 315 25.62 -13.15 21.16
C TRP A 315 24.73 -11.93 21.51
N PRO A 316 25.22 -10.67 21.62
CA PRO A 316 24.37 -9.51 21.87
C PRO A 316 23.37 -9.27 20.74
N TRP A 317 23.73 -9.61 19.49
CA TRP A 317 22.81 -9.54 18.34
C TRP A 317 21.71 -10.58 18.44
N HIS A 318 22.01 -11.80 18.88
CA HIS A 318 20.97 -12.79 19.13
C HIS A 318 20.04 -12.33 20.28
N ALA A 319 20.58 -11.73 21.35
CA ALA A 319 19.76 -11.21 22.45
C ALA A 319 18.84 -10.06 22.00
N ALA A 320 19.38 -9.12 21.22
CA ALA A 320 18.63 -8.02 20.62
C ALA A 320 17.47 -8.51 19.75
N LEU A 321 17.74 -9.42 18.82
CA LEU A 321 16.74 -9.96 17.91
C LEU A 321 15.73 -10.86 18.62
N ALA A 322 16.17 -11.67 19.60
CA ALA A 322 15.27 -12.44 20.45
C ALA A 322 14.24 -11.53 21.12
N ARG A 323 14.71 -10.41 21.69
CA ARG A 323 13.84 -9.43 22.34
C ARG A 323 12.89 -8.77 21.36
N TRP A 324 13.42 -8.31 20.23
CA TRP A 324 12.63 -7.67 19.19
C TRP A 324 11.53 -8.59 18.65
N CYS A 325 11.84 -9.88 18.47
CA CYS A 325 10.89 -10.91 18.06
C CYS A 325 9.81 -11.16 19.13
N LEU A 326 10.22 -11.26 20.40
CA LEU A 326 9.31 -11.49 21.52
C LEU A 326 8.29 -10.36 21.67
N ASP A 327 8.75 -9.10 21.58
CA ASP A 327 7.90 -7.91 21.69
C ASP A 327 6.85 -7.83 20.55
N ARG A 328 7.03 -8.60 19.48
CA ARG A 328 6.17 -8.64 18.27
C ARG A 328 5.40 -9.96 18.10
N GLY A 329 5.41 -10.82 19.12
CA GLY A 329 4.72 -12.11 19.06
C GLY A 329 5.37 -13.13 18.10
N LEU A 330 6.58 -12.88 17.61
CA LEU A 330 7.36 -13.81 16.78
C LEU A 330 8.02 -14.88 17.67
N LEU A 331 7.18 -15.67 18.35
CA LEU A 331 7.61 -16.58 19.42
C LEU A 331 8.64 -17.61 18.94
N GLN A 332 8.45 -18.18 17.75
CA GLN A 332 9.37 -19.17 17.20
C GLN A 332 10.76 -18.56 16.97
N GLN A 333 10.85 -17.41 16.32
CA GLN A 333 12.11 -16.72 16.06
C GLN A 333 12.78 -16.28 17.37
N ALA A 334 11.99 -15.81 18.34
CA ALA A 334 12.50 -15.45 19.67
C ALA A 334 13.12 -16.66 20.39
N LEU A 335 12.46 -17.82 20.35
CA LEU A 335 12.98 -19.08 20.91
C LEU A 335 14.28 -19.49 20.22
N THR A 336 14.30 -19.52 18.88
CA THR A 336 15.50 -19.86 18.10
C THR A 336 16.66 -18.93 18.41
N HIS A 337 16.44 -17.62 18.47
CA HIS A 337 17.49 -16.70 18.90
C HIS A 337 17.95 -16.98 20.33
N GLY A 338 17.06 -17.34 21.25
CA GLY A 338 17.41 -17.72 22.63
C GLY A 338 18.34 -18.95 22.71
N GLU A 339 18.08 -19.98 21.91
CA GLU A 339 18.96 -21.15 21.79
C GLU A 339 20.34 -20.78 21.22
N GLU A 340 20.34 -19.91 20.20
CA GLU A 340 21.56 -19.43 19.57
C GLU A 340 22.41 -18.55 20.49
N ILE A 341 21.81 -17.76 21.40
CA ILE A 341 22.56 -17.00 22.43
C ILE A 341 23.39 -17.97 23.27
N THR A 342 22.78 -19.05 23.74
CA THR A 342 23.43 -20.01 24.64
C THR A 342 24.57 -20.71 23.94
N THR A 343 24.31 -21.23 22.74
CA THR A 343 25.32 -21.94 21.93
C THR A 343 26.49 -21.02 21.58
N THR A 344 26.20 -19.82 21.07
CA THR A 344 27.23 -18.84 20.69
C THR A 344 28.05 -18.38 21.88
N ARG A 345 27.43 -18.14 23.04
CA ARG A 345 28.15 -17.72 24.25
C ARG A 345 29.07 -18.82 24.79
N ILE A 346 28.67 -20.09 24.73
CA ILE A 346 29.54 -21.22 25.08
C ILE A 346 30.73 -21.28 24.13
N CYS A 347 30.50 -21.19 22.80
CA CYS A 347 31.57 -21.20 21.82
C CYS A 347 32.58 -20.07 22.07
N GLU A 348 32.13 -18.83 22.22
CA GLU A 348 33.01 -17.68 22.45
C GLU A 348 33.77 -17.77 23.78
N THR A 349 33.10 -18.17 24.87
CA THR A 349 33.75 -18.32 26.20
C THR A 349 34.82 -19.42 26.18
N CYS A 350 34.62 -20.47 25.38
CA CYS A 350 35.56 -21.57 25.22
C CYS A 350 36.58 -21.35 24.10
N ASN A 351 36.60 -20.17 23.45
CA ASN A 351 37.45 -19.86 22.30
C ASN A 351 37.31 -20.88 21.14
N ILE A 352 36.08 -21.36 20.93
CA ILE A 352 35.68 -22.25 19.85
C ILE A 352 35.14 -21.39 18.70
N ASP A 353 35.48 -21.73 17.47
CA ASP A 353 34.92 -21.07 16.29
C ASP A 353 33.39 -21.17 16.29
N VAL A 354 32.73 -20.01 16.32
CA VAL A 354 31.28 -19.88 16.26
C VAL A 354 30.68 -20.36 14.93
N CYS A 355 31.50 -20.64 13.91
CA CYS A 355 31.09 -21.22 12.63
C CYS A 355 31.24 -22.75 12.58
N ASP A 356 31.80 -23.41 13.59
CA ASP A 356 31.95 -24.88 13.61
C ASP A 356 30.60 -25.57 13.82
N LYS A 357 30.01 -26.06 12.73
CA LYS A 357 28.70 -26.71 12.72
C LYS A 357 28.63 -27.98 13.57
N ASN A 358 29.72 -28.74 13.66
CA ASN A 358 29.74 -30.01 14.39
C ASN A 358 29.70 -29.75 15.89
N ILE A 359 30.53 -28.82 16.36
CA ILE A 359 30.59 -28.47 17.78
C ILE A 359 29.30 -27.77 18.22
N ARG A 360 28.78 -26.84 17.40
CA ARG A 360 27.48 -26.20 17.68
C ARG A 360 26.33 -27.20 17.75
N GLY A 361 26.29 -28.16 16.82
CA GLY A 361 25.28 -29.23 16.82
C GLY A 361 25.32 -30.05 18.11
N ALA A 362 26.52 -30.38 18.59
CA ALA A 362 26.70 -31.11 19.85
C ALA A 362 26.28 -30.28 21.08
N ILE A 363 26.62 -28.99 21.13
CA ILE A 363 26.23 -28.09 22.22
C ILE A 363 24.71 -27.93 22.26
N SER A 364 24.08 -27.66 21.11
CA SER A 364 22.63 -27.48 21.01
C SER A 364 21.86 -28.74 21.42
N GLN A 365 22.25 -29.92 20.93
CA GLN A 365 21.63 -31.20 21.33
C GLN A 365 21.75 -31.47 22.83
N LYS A 366 22.94 -31.23 23.40
CA LYS A 366 23.19 -31.47 24.83
C LYS A 366 22.41 -30.48 25.70
N PHE A 367 22.32 -29.23 25.29
CA PHE A 367 21.53 -28.21 25.97
C PHE A 367 20.04 -28.55 25.97
N LEU A 368 19.47 -28.97 24.83
CA LEU A 368 18.08 -29.39 24.73
C LEU A 368 17.77 -30.57 25.67
N HIS A 369 18.67 -31.55 25.71
CA HIS A 369 18.54 -32.71 26.60
C HIS A 369 18.51 -32.31 28.08
N THR A 370 19.39 -31.40 28.50
CA THR A 370 19.43 -30.90 29.88
C THR A 370 18.22 -30.03 30.22
N ALA A 371 17.80 -29.14 29.31
CA ALA A 371 16.64 -28.29 29.51
C ALA A 371 15.35 -29.12 29.67
N LEU A 372 15.17 -30.19 28.88
CA LEU A 372 14.05 -31.11 29.02
C LEU A 372 14.11 -31.89 30.35
N ALA A 373 15.31 -32.30 30.78
CA ALA A 373 15.50 -33.02 32.05
C ALA A 373 15.25 -32.13 33.28
N GLU A 374 15.57 -30.84 33.19
CA GLU A 374 15.42 -29.86 34.29
C GLU A 374 14.17 -28.98 34.16
N ASN A 375 13.19 -29.40 33.35
CA ASN A 375 11.92 -28.71 33.16
C ASN A 375 12.08 -27.21 32.79
N TRP A 376 12.99 -26.94 31.86
CA TRP A 376 13.33 -25.62 31.31
C TRP A 376 13.96 -24.61 32.28
N LYS A 377 14.34 -25.03 33.49
CA LYS A 377 14.96 -24.16 34.49
C LYS A 377 16.22 -23.41 33.98
N PRO A 378 17.17 -24.05 33.26
CA PRO A 378 18.31 -23.34 32.66
C PRO A 378 17.90 -22.25 31.64
N TRP A 379 16.79 -22.48 30.93
CA TRP A 379 16.26 -21.54 29.94
C TRP A 379 15.64 -20.31 30.61
N VAL A 380 14.88 -20.53 31.70
CA VAL A 380 14.30 -19.46 32.51
C VAL A 380 15.39 -18.57 33.13
N ASP A 381 16.50 -19.17 33.59
CA ASP A 381 17.62 -18.44 34.18
C ASP A 381 18.41 -17.65 33.11
N ALA A 382 18.59 -18.20 31.90
CA ALA A 382 19.18 -17.47 30.77
C ALA A 382 18.31 -16.28 30.34
N VAL A 383 16.98 -16.46 30.28
CA VAL A 383 16.04 -15.36 29.96
C VAL A 383 16.02 -14.30 31.05
N ARG A 384 16.06 -14.68 32.33
CA ARG A 384 16.18 -13.73 33.45
C ARG A 384 17.47 -12.93 33.36
N TYR A 385 18.60 -13.59 33.09
CA TYR A 385 19.88 -12.93 32.89
C TYR A 385 19.85 -11.89 31.76
N VAL A 386 19.16 -12.19 30.65
CA VAL A 386 18.95 -11.21 29.55
C VAL A 386 18.05 -10.05 30.00
N LYS A 387 17.08 -10.31 30.89
CA LYS A 387 16.19 -9.28 31.45
C LYS A 387 16.88 -8.36 32.46
N ASP A 388 17.92 -8.87 33.14
CA ASP A 388 18.67 -8.19 34.20
C ASP A 388 19.88 -7.39 33.69
N LEU A 389 20.22 -7.48 32.39
CA LEU A 389 21.19 -6.62 31.69
C LEU A 389 20.69 -5.17 31.46
N ARG A 390 19.80 -4.67 32.32
CA ARG A 390 19.22 -3.32 32.26
C ARG A 390 20.17 -2.23 32.75
#